data_AF-A0A3M2AQA3-F1
#
_entry.id   AF-A0A3M2AQA3-F1
#
_cell.length_a   1.000
_cell.length_b   1.000
_cell.length_c   1.000
_cell.angle_alpha   90.00
_cell.angle_beta   90.00
_cell.angle_gamma   90.00
#
_symmetry.space_group_name_H-M   'P 1'
#
loop_
_entity.id
_entity.type
_entity.pdbx_description
1 polymer ?
#
loop_
_entity_poly.entity_id
_entity_poly.type
_entity_poly.pdbx_seq_one_letter_code
_entity_poly.pdbx_strand_id
1 'polypeptide(L)'
;MRGWVAGQAQAEQQLDRSGLPGRFGMIGASARMKEVFSVLARIVRSEVTVLVLGESGTGKELVARALHRHGPRRRGPFLAVNCAAISPTLLESELFGHVKGAFTGAVRERKGYAEAADGGTLFLDEIGEMSFDLQAKLLRFLQDGEVRPVGGNRVKKVDVRVVAATNRDLRAQVAAGAFREDLYYRLAVITLEMPPLRERRDDIPALARFLLARNAEEGLPSAEIDDEALAVLAERDWPGNIRELQNELTRAAAFATGGVIRAADLS
;
A
#
# COMPACT_ATOMS: atom_id res chain seq x y z
N MET A 1 8.98 -24.43 -6.76
CA MET A 1 9.85 -23.30 -6.39
C MET A 1 9.50 -21.99 -7.11
N ARG A 2 8.74 -22.01 -8.22
CA ARG A 2 8.37 -20.80 -8.98
C ARG A 2 6.92 -20.32 -8.76
N GLY A 3 5.98 -21.18 -8.36
CA GLY A 3 4.55 -20.88 -8.46
C GLY A 3 3.94 -19.86 -7.47
N TRP A 4 4.55 -19.62 -6.30
CA TRP A 4 3.95 -18.73 -5.27
C TRP A 4 4.44 -17.28 -5.39
N VAL A 5 5.76 -17.08 -5.52
CA VAL A 5 6.32 -15.77 -5.90
C VAL A 5 5.86 -15.37 -7.30
N ALA A 6 5.72 -16.30 -8.25
CA ALA A 6 5.16 -15.98 -9.57
C ALA A 6 3.67 -15.63 -9.53
N GLY A 7 2.87 -16.23 -8.63
CA GLY A 7 1.44 -15.90 -8.53
C GLY A 7 1.18 -14.47 -8.07
N GLN A 8 1.95 -13.97 -7.08
CA GLN A 8 1.91 -12.56 -6.68
C GLN A 8 2.69 -11.65 -7.62
N ALA A 9 3.85 -12.07 -8.12
CA ALA A 9 4.60 -11.29 -9.13
C ALA A 9 3.83 -11.14 -10.45
N GLN A 10 2.93 -12.06 -10.81
CA GLN A 10 2.03 -11.94 -11.97
C GLN A 10 0.89 -10.95 -11.71
N ALA A 11 0.27 -10.99 -10.51
CA ALA A 11 -0.71 -9.98 -10.10
C ALA A 11 -0.06 -8.58 -9.95
N GLU A 12 1.19 -8.51 -9.47
CA GLU A 12 1.99 -7.30 -9.36
C GLU A 12 2.51 -6.81 -10.72
N GLN A 13 2.87 -7.70 -11.66
CA GLN A 13 3.20 -7.34 -13.05
C GLN A 13 1.98 -6.80 -13.81
N GLN A 14 0.77 -7.26 -13.48
CA GLN A 14 -0.47 -6.69 -14.02
C GLN A 14 -0.74 -5.28 -13.49
N LEU A 15 -0.44 -5.00 -12.21
CA LEU A 15 -0.48 -3.64 -11.66
C LEU A 15 0.65 -2.74 -12.22
N ASP A 16 1.83 -3.31 -12.53
CA ASP A 16 3.02 -2.60 -13.03
C ASP A 16 2.86 -2.10 -14.48
N ARG A 17 2.08 -2.81 -15.32
CA ARG A 17 1.80 -2.42 -16.72
C ARG A 17 0.94 -1.17 -16.88
N SER A 18 0.27 -0.71 -15.82
CA SER A 18 -0.80 0.30 -15.92
C SER A 18 -0.34 1.74 -16.20
N GLY A 19 0.98 2.03 -16.25
CA GLY A 19 1.48 3.36 -16.63
C GLY A 19 0.67 4.50 -15.99
N LEU A 20 0.36 4.37 -14.69
CA LEU A 20 -0.70 5.13 -14.01
C LEU A 20 -0.72 6.61 -14.43
N PRO A 21 -1.80 7.11 -15.06
CA PRO A 21 -1.90 8.50 -15.44
C PRO A 21 -1.94 9.38 -14.19
N GLY A 22 -1.31 10.56 -14.27
CA GLY A 22 -1.24 11.52 -13.17
C GLY A 22 0.14 11.66 -12.54
N ARG A 23 0.27 12.64 -11.63
CA ARG A 23 1.56 12.99 -11.02
C ARG A 23 1.94 11.89 -10.01
N PHE A 24 3.13 11.32 -10.16
CA PHE A 24 3.60 10.17 -9.35
C PHE A 24 2.69 8.93 -9.43
N GLY A 25 1.91 8.77 -10.50
CA GLY A 25 0.98 7.64 -10.65
C GLY A 25 -0.27 7.76 -9.77
N MET A 26 -0.61 8.97 -9.31
CA MET A 26 -1.83 9.27 -8.57
C MET A 26 -2.61 10.38 -9.25
N ILE A 27 -3.93 10.27 -9.17
CA ILE A 27 -4.87 11.25 -9.73
C ILE A 27 -5.29 12.21 -8.63
N GLY A 28 -5.21 13.50 -8.95
CA GLY A 28 -5.72 14.57 -8.10
C GLY A 28 -5.15 15.94 -8.51
N ALA A 29 -5.97 16.97 -8.37
CA ALA A 29 -5.63 18.37 -8.57
C ALA A 29 -6.05 19.26 -7.38
N SER A 30 -6.74 18.70 -6.39
CA SER A 30 -7.10 19.35 -5.13
C SER A 30 -5.87 19.91 -4.39
N ALA A 31 -6.10 20.91 -3.55
CA ALA A 31 -5.04 21.51 -2.73
C ALA A 31 -4.34 20.46 -1.84
N ARG A 32 -5.11 19.57 -1.21
CA ARG A 32 -4.60 18.48 -0.36
C ARG A 32 -3.72 17.51 -1.15
N MET A 33 -4.09 17.15 -2.38
CA MET A 33 -3.22 16.30 -3.22
C MET A 33 -1.97 17.04 -3.71
N LYS A 34 -2.04 18.34 -3.98
CA LYS A 34 -0.86 19.16 -4.32
C LYS A 34 0.15 19.20 -3.18
N GLU A 35 -0.30 19.25 -1.92
CA GLU A 35 0.57 19.13 -0.74
C GLU A 35 1.29 17.78 -0.71
N VAL A 36 0.55 16.67 -0.89
CA VAL A 36 1.12 15.31 -0.99
C VAL A 36 2.19 15.25 -2.08
N PHE A 37 1.90 15.76 -3.28
CA PHE A 37 2.86 15.74 -4.39
C PHE A 37 4.08 16.63 -4.16
N SER A 38 3.93 17.73 -3.42
CA SER A 38 5.03 18.61 -3.04
C SER A 38 5.99 17.88 -2.10
N VAL A 39 5.46 17.18 -1.09
CA VAL A 39 6.26 16.36 -0.18
C VAL A 39 6.96 15.24 -0.95
N LEU A 40 6.24 14.49 -1.78
CA LEU A 40 6.82 13.40 -2.60
C LEU A 40 7.98 13.91 -3.45
N ALA A 41 7.81 15.03 -4.15
CA ALA A 41 8.86 15.60 -4.99
C ALA A 41 10.16 15.90 -4.23
N ARG A 42 10.06 16.25 -2.94
CA ARG A 42 11.22 16.54 -2.08
C ARG A 42 11.89 15.26 -1.55
N ILE A 43 11.12 14.22 -1.26
CA ILE A 43 11.60 13.04 -0.53
C ILE A 43 11.88 11.83 -1.44
N VAL A 44 11.52 11.91 -2.72
CA VAL A 44 11.61 10.78 -3.65
C VAL A 44 13.03 10.22 -3.82
N ARG A 45 14.05 11.10 -3.77
CA ARG A 45 15.47 10.73 -3.85
C ARG A 45 16.07 10.34 -2.49
N SER A 46 15.37 10.58 -1.39
CA SER A 46 15.82 10.20 -0.06
C SER A 46 15.65 8.69 0.15
N GLU A 47 16.53 8.09 0.94
CA GLU A 47 16.45 6.67 1.32
C GLU A 47 15.90 6.47 2.74
N VAL A 48 15.54 7.56 3.42
CA VAL A 48 14.96 7.48 4.77
C VAL A 48 13.62 6.74 4.76
N THR A 49 13.26 6.20 5.92
CA THR A 49 11.95 5.60 6.16
C THR A 49 10.84 6.64 6.02
N VAL A 50 9.74 6.20 5.41
CA VAL A 50 8.54 7.03 5.25
C VAL A 50 7.37 6.28 5.86
N LEU A 51 6.67 6.93 6.79
CA LEU A 51 5.41 6.47 7.36
C LEU A 51 4.26 7.17 6.66
N VAL A 52 3.43 6.41 5.95
CA VAL A 52 2.25 6.88 5.25
C VAL A 52 1.02 6.68 6.12
N LEU A 53 0.41 7.77 6.56
CA LEU A 53 -0.83 7.76 7.34
C LEU A 53 -2.02 7.93 6.40
N GLY A 54 -3.17 7.44 6.83
CA GLY A 54 -4.45 7.71 6.16
C GLY A 54 -5.42 6.55 6.26
N GLU A 55 -6.69 6.85 6.03
CA GLU A 55 -7.77 5.88 6.11
C GLU A 55 -7.61 4.72 5.10
N SER A 56 -8.41 3.67 5.30
CA SER A 56 -8.44 2.55 4.36
C SER A 56 -8.94 3.03 2.99
N GLY A 57 -8.32 2.57 1.92
CA GLY A 57 -8.75 2.91 0.55
C GLY A 57 -8.34 4.31 0.07
N THR A 58 -7.51 5.06 0.79
CA THR A 58 -7.01 6.39 0.34
C THR A 58 -5.93 6.34 -0.73
N GLY A 59 -5.29 5.17 -0.92
CA GLY A 59 -4.21 4.95 -1.90
C GLY A 59 -2.80 4.97 -1.32
N LYS A 60 -2.60 4.63 -0.03
CA LYS A 60 -1.29 4.63 0.65
C LYS A 60 -0.21 3.83 -0.10
N GLU A 61 -0.57 2.70 -0.72
CA GLU A 61 0.37 1.91 -1.52
C GLU A 61 0.91 2.68 -2.74
N LEU A 62 0.11 3.56 -3.34
CA LEU A 62 0.55 4.38 -4.49
C LEU A 62 1.69 5.33 -4.09
N VAL A 63 1.69 5.81 -2.84
CA VAL A 63 2.83 6.57 -2.29
C VAL A 63 4.09 5.72 -2.24
N ALA A 64 4.01 4.50 -1.72
CA ALA A 64 5.16 3.61 -1.64
C ALA A 64 5.71 3.27 -3.04
N ARG A 65 4.82 2.99 -4.00
CA ARG A 65 5.17 2.74 -5.40
C ARG A 65 5.79 3.98 -6.06
N ALA A 66 5.27 5.17 -5.78
CA ALA A 66 5.85 6.43 -6.27
C ALA A 66 7.28 6.63 -5.76
N LEU A 67 7.51 6.44 -4.45
CA LEU A 67 8.83 6.57 -3.84
C LEU A 67 9.83 5.56 -4.42
N HIS A 68 9.39 4.35 -4.71
CA HIS A 68 10.22 3.33 -5.36
C HIS A 68 10.52 3.69 -6.82
N ARG A 69 9.49 3.88 -7.65
CA ARG A 69 9.60 4.08 -9.12
C ARG A 69 10.41 5.32 -9.49
N HIS A 70 10.32 6.37 -8.69
CA HIS A 70 11.00 7.63 -8.94
C HIS A 70 12.27 7.82 -8.08
N GLY A 71 12.56 6.88 -7.18
CA GLY A 71 13.71 6.93 -6.28
C GLY A 71 14.97 6.25 -6.83
N PRO A 72 16.05 6.20 -6.02
CA PRO A 72 17.33 5.60 -6.41
C PRO A 72 17.22 4.10 -6.70
N ARG A 73 16.33 3.40 -5.98
CA ARG A 73 16.15 1.94 -6.03
C ARG A 73 15.13 1.44 -7.04
N ARG A 74 14.70 2.28 -7.98
CA ARG A 74 13.67 1.96 -9.01
C ARG A 74 13.96 0.74 -9.89
N ARG A 75 15.22 0.27 -9.93
CA ARG A 75 15.62 -0.94 -10.68
C ARG A 75 15.65 -2.19 -9.81
N GLY A 76 15.59 -2.02 -8.49
CA GLY A 76 15.52 -3.11 -7.52
C GLY A 76 14.10 -3.63 -7.36
N PRO A 77 13.90 -4.67 -6.55
CA PRO A 77 12.57 -5.21 -6.26
C PRO A 77 11.72 -4.21 -5.47
N PHE A 78 10.40 -4.26 -5.69
CA PHE A 78 9.40 -3.67 -4.80
C PHE A 78 8.55 -4.82 -4.26
N LEU A 79 8.58 -5.04 -2.94
CA LEU A 79 7.78 -6.09 -2.30
C LEU A 79 6.85 -5.46 -1.28
N ALA A 80 5.57 -5.81 -1.34
CA ALA A 80 4.54 -5.31 -0.43
C ALA A 80 4.07 -6.42 0.51
N VAL A 81 3.90 -6.09 1.79
CA VAL A 81 3.44 -7.02 2.82
C VAL A 81 2.32 -6.35 3.61
N ASN A 82 1.14 -6.97 3.60
CA ASN A 82 0.03 -6.54 4.44
C ASN A 82 0.13 -7.23 5.81
N CYS A 83 0.41 -6.46 6.85
CA CYS A 83 0.63 -6.98 8.21
C CYS A 83 -0.67 -7.45 8.89
N ALA A 84 -1.85 -7.09 8.35
CA ALA A 84 -3.16 -7.48 8.88
C ALA A 84 -3.70 -8.79 8.28
N ALA A 85 -3.17 -9.22 7.12
CA ALA A 85 -3.80 -10.25 6.30
C ALA A 85 -3.47 -11.70 6.71
N ILE A 86 -2.50 -11.92 7.59
CA ILE A 86 -2.00 -13.25 7.98
C ILE A 86 -1.73 -13.31 9.48
N SER A 87 -1.66 -14.54 10.03
CA SER A 87 -1.36 -14.71 11.45
C SER A 87 0.04 -14.18 11.80
N PRO A 88 0.29 -13.76 13.06
CA PRO A 88 1.58 -13.19 13.45
C PRO A 88 2.78 -14.12 13.17
N THR A 89 2.60 -15.42 13.37
CA THR A 89 3.65 -16.43 13.12
C THR A 89 3.95 -16.59 11.64
N LEU A 90 2.92 -16.51 10.78
CA LEU A 90 3.11 -16.51 9.33
C LEU A 90 3.74 -15.20 8.86
N LEU A 91 3.33 -14.06 9.43
CA LEU A 91 3.91 -12.75 9.10
C LEU A 91 5.41 -12.70 9.38
N GLU A 92 5.84 -13.21 10.54
CA GLU A 92 7.27 -13.30 10.85
C GLU A 92 8.03 -14.13 9.82
N SER A 93 7.48 -15.30 9.50
CA SER A 93 8.04 -16.24 8.53
C SER A 93 8.08 -15.67 7.11
N GLU A 94 7.09 -14.86 6.72
CA GLU A 94 7.06 -14.18 5.42
C GLU A 94 8.05 -13.02 5.36
N LEU A 95 8.16 -12.20 6.41
CA LEU A 95 9.09 -11.07 6.46
C LEU A 95 10.55 -11.52 6.51
N PHE A 96 10.88 -12.45 7.42
CA PHE A 96 12.26 -12.81 7.73
C PHE A 96 12.69 -14.17 7.19
N GLY A 97 11.75 -14.97 6.68
CA GLY A 97 12.03 -16.33 6.21
C GLY A 97 12.11 -17.33 7.36
N HIS A 98 12.26 -18.60 7.02
CA HIS A 98 12.42 -19.68 8.00
C HIS A 98 13.33 -20.78 7.48
N VAL A 99 13.95 -21.50 8.41
CA VAL A 99 14.66 -22.75 8.10
C VAL A 99 13.70 -23.94 8.13
N LYS A 100 14.08 -25.04 7.48
CA LYS A 100 13.32 -26.29 7.56
C LYS A 100 13.19 -26.73 9.02
N GLY A 101 11.97 -27.06 9.45
CA GLY A 101 11.66 -27.52 10.81
C GLY A 101 11.49 -26.41 11.86
N ALA A 102 11.48 -25.14 11.46
CA ALA A 102 11.32 -24.01 12.40
C ALA A 102 9.97 -23.99 13.15
N PHE A 103 8.91 -24.56 12.55
CA PHE A 103 7.57 -24.70 13.13
C PHE A 103 6.80 -25.83 12.41
N THR A 104 5.65 -26.24 12.96
CA THR A 104 4.77 -27.23 12.33
C THR A 104 4.31 -26.75 10.96
N GLY A 105 4.72 -27.44 9.89
CA GLY A 105 4.45 -27.04 8.50
C GLY A 105 5.65 -26.40 7.77
N ALA A 106 6.78 -26.15 8.46
CA ALA A 106 8.03 -25.68 7.86
C ALA A 106 8.77 -26.83 7.13
N VAL A 107 8.15 -27.40 6.08
CA VAL A 107 8.66 -28.58 5.37
C VAL A 107 9.95 -28.29 4.56
N ARG A 108 10.16 -27.02 4.19
CA ARG A 108 11.34 -26.52 3.47
C ARG A 108 11.79 -25.18 4.04
N GLU A 109 13.03 -24.81 3.79
CA GLU A 109 13.47 -23.44 4.02
C GLU A 109 12.81 -22.45 3.03
N ARG A 110 12.59 -21.21 3.49
CA ARG A 110 12.03 -20.12 2.68
C ARG A 110 12.76 -18.81 2.97
N LYS A 111 13.12 -18.08 1.91
CA LYS A 111 13.62 -16.70 2.02
C LYS A 111 12.46 -15.76 2.36
N GLY A 112 12.71 -14.82 3.28
CA GLY A 112 11.74 -13.79 3.62
C GLY A 112 11.74 -12.61 2.64
N TYR A 113 10.72 -11.76 2.74
CA TYR A 113 10.59 -10.56 1.93
C TYR A 113 11.70 -9.54 2.19
N ALA A 114 12.22 -9.43 3.41
CA ALA A 114 13.36 -8.56 3.69
C ALA A 114 14.61 -8.98 2.90
N GLU A 115 14.87 -10.29 2.77
CA GLU A 115 15.97 -10.80 1.92
C GLU A 115 15.66 -10.66 0.43
N ALA A 116 14.42 -10.91 0.03
CA ALA A 116 14.02 -10.80 -1.38
C ALA A 116 13.94 -9.34 -1.88
N ALA A 117 13.80 -8.36 -0.97
CA ALA A 117 13.77 -6.94 -1.26
C ALA A 117 15.16 -6.27 -1.30
N ASP A 118 16.23 -7.04 -1.15
CA ASP A 118 17.61 -6.53 -1.13
C ASP A 118 17.93 -5.68 -2.39
N GLY A 119 18.53 -4.51 -2.18
CA GLY A 119 18.75 -3.49 -3.20
C GLY A 119 17.49 -2.74 -3.66
N GLY A 120 16.34 -3.01 -3.03
CA GLY A 120 15.02 -2.54 -3.44
C GLY A 120 14.24 -1.83 -2.33
N THR A 121 12.92 -1.97 -2.35
CA THR A 121 12.00 -1.33 -1.41
C THR A 121 11.03 -2.37 -0.83
N LEU A 122 10.90 -2.37 0.49
CA LEU A 122 9.91 -3.16 1.23
C LEU A 122 8.80 -2.22 1.72
N PHE A 123 7.58 -2.46 1.27
CA PHE A 123 6.38 -1.76 1.72
C PHE A 123 5.66 -2.59 2.79
N LEU A 124 5.45 -2.01 3.96
CA LEU A 124 4.75 -2.62 5.09
C LEU A 124 3.39 -1.93 5.28
N ASP A 125 2.33 -2.54 4.77
CA ASP A 125 0.97 -2.03 4.93
C ASP A 125 0.36 -2.50 6.26
N GLU A 126 -0.48 -1.65 6.83
CA GLU A 126 -1.11 -1.79 8.14
C GLU A 126 -0.12 -2.16 9.27
N ILE A 127 0.99 -1.43 9.37
CA ILE A 127 2.05 -1.69 10.36
C ILE A 127 1.57 -1.64 11.83
N GLY A 128 0.49 -0.91 12.11
CA GLY A 128 -0.14 -0.84 13.43
C GLY A 128 -0.86 -2.12 13.88
N GLU A 129 -0.96 -3.13 13.00
CA GLU A 129 -1.50 -4.47 13.31
C GLU A 129 -0.40 -5.46 13.73
N MET A 130 0.87 -5.08 13.59
CA MET A 130 1.99 -5.96 13.90
C MET A 130 2.07 -6.27 15.40
N SER A 131 2.26 -7.55 15.74
CA SER A 131 2.44 -7.96 17.14
C SER A 131 3.68 -7.33 17.78
N PHE A 132 3.63 -7.07 19.09
CA PHE A 132 4.71 -6.41 19.82
C PHE A 132 6.06 -7.14 19.70
N ASP A 133 6.05 -8.48 19.71
CA ASP A 133 7.27 -9.28 19.53
C ASP A 133 7.89 -9.12 18.14
N LEU A 134 7.04 -8.99 17.12
CA LEU A 134 7.51 -8.82 15.75
C LEU A 134 8.04 -7.40 15.51
N GLN A 135 7.47 -6.40 16.18
CA GLN A 135 7.98 -5.02 16.19
C GLN A 135 9.44 -4.95 16.64
N ALA A 136 9.83 -5.73 17.66
CA ALA A 136 11.22 -5.78 18.12
C ALA A 136 12.19 -6.36 17.06
N LYS A 137 11.75 -7.35 16.29
CA LYS A 137 12.53 -7.92 15.18
C LYS A 137 12.63 -6.95 14.01
N LEU A 138 11.54 -6.27 13.69
CA LEU A 138 11.52 -5.23 12.66
C LEU A 138 12.46 -4.07 13.03
N LEU A 139 12.47 -3.64 14.28
CA LEU A 139 13.38 -2.59 14.75
C LEU A 139 14.85 -2.95 14.48
N ARG A 140 15.26 -4.18 14.83
CA ARG A 140 16.64 -4.65 14.56
C ARG A 140 16.97 -4.66 13.08
N PHE A 141 16.04 -5.13 12.25
CA PHE A 141 16.18 -5.07 10.80
C PHE A 141 16.36 -3.63 10.30
N LEU A 142 15.56 -2.68 10.79
CA LEU A 142 15.68 -1.26 10.43
C LEU A 142 16.95 -0.60 10.96
N GLN A 143 17.53 -1.11 12.04
CA GLN A 143 18.74 -0.57 12.66
C GLN A 143 20.01 -1.05 11.96
N ASP A 144 20.12 -2.37 11.78
CA ASP A 144 21.38 -3.02 11.40
C ASP A 144 21.38 -3.51 9.94
N GLY A 145 20.21 -3.55 9.30
CA GLY A 145 20.03 -4.21 8.00
C GLY A 145 20.17 -5.73 8.10
N GLU A 146 19.99 -6.29 9.30
CA GLU A 146 20.21 -7.70 9.57
C GLU A 146 18.90 -8.49 9.61
N VAL A 147 18.87 -9.60 8.87
CA VAL A 147 17.75 -10.54 8.81
C VAL A 147 18.21 -11.87 9.39
N ARG A 148 17.40 -12.42 10.29
CA ARG A 148 17.56 -13.77 10.84
C ARG A 148 16.28 -14.58 10.57
N PRO A 149 16.37 -15.70 9.84
CA PRO A 149 15.20 -16.54 9.58
C PRO A 149 14.71 -17.21 10.87
N VAL A 150 13.41 -17.46 10.97
CA VAL A 150 12.80 -18.19 12.08
C VAL A 150 13.46 -19.56 12.22
N GLY A 151 13.84 -19.92 13.45
CA GLY A 151 14.52 -21.19 13.77
C GLY A 151 15.97 -21.28 13.29
N GLY A 152 16.52 -20.23 12.67
CA GLY A 152 17.91 -20.19 12.21
C GLY A 152 18.76 -19.18 12.97
N ASN A 153 20.07 -19.44 13.03
CA ASN A 153 21.04 -18.54 13.69
C ASN A 153 21.87 -17.72 12.71
N ARG A 154 21.81 -18.03 11.41
CA ARG A 154 22.59 -17.34 10.39
C ARG A 154 21.98 -15.98 10.10
N VAL A 155 22.72 -14.93 10.45
CA VAL A 155 22.40 -13.55 10.11
C VAL A 155 22.79 -13.27 8.66
N LYS A 156 21.94 -12.52 7.96
CA LYS A 156 22.22 -11.98 6.62
C LYS A 156 22.07 -10.48 6.66
N LYS A 157 23.04 -9.77 6.08
CA LYS A 157 22.94 -8.33 5.88
C LYS A 157 22.28 -8.04 4.54
N VAL A 158 21.31 -7.14 4.55
CA VAL A 158 20.55 -6.69 3.40
C VAL A 158 20.47 -5.17 3.43
N ASP A 159 20.32 -4.58 2.27
CA ASP A 159 20.16 -3.15 2.10
C ASP A 159 18.78 -2.90 1.46
N VAL A 160 17.82 -2.44 2.25
CA VAL A 160 16.42 -2.30 1.84
C VAL A 160 15.86 -0.97 2.31
N ARG A 161 15.26 -0.21 1.39
CA ARG A 161 14.45 0.96 1.76
C ARG A 161 13.11 0.50 2.31
N VAL A 162 12.70 1.00 3.46
CA VAL A 162 11.39 0.66 4.05
C VAL A 162 10.42 1.83 3.93
N VAL A 163 9.21 1.54 3.47
CA VAL A 163 8.05 2.43 3.54
C VAL A 163 6.97 1.71 4.33
N ALA A 164 6.41 2.35 5.34
CA ALA A 164 5.34 1.76 6.15
C ALA A 164 4.05 2.55 5.97
N ALA A 165 2.90 1.91 6.12
CA ALA A 165 1.59 2.54 6.08
C ALA A 165 0.68 2.02 7.18
N THR A 166 -0.24 2.85 7.65
CA THR A 166 -1.31 2.42 8.56
C THR A 166 -2.45 3.42 8.59
N ASN A 167 -3.65 2.95 8.94
CA ASN A 167 -4.79 3.78 9.33
C ASN A 167 -4.90 4.02 10.84
N ARG A 168 -4.05 3.39 11.67
CA ARG A 168 -4.10 3.49 13.12
C ARG A 168 -3.31 4.69 13.63
N ASP A 169 -3.76 5.24 14.75
CA ASP A 169 -2.97 6.22 15.51
C ASP A 169 -1.86 5.49 16.28
N LEU A 170 -0.67 5.44 15.68
CA LEU A 170 0.50 4.81 16.31
C LEU A 170 0.92 5.52 17.60
N ARG A 171 0.69 6.83 17.76
CA ARG A 171 1.05 7.52 19.01
C ARG A 171 0.14 7.08 20.15
N ALA A 172 -1.16 6.96 19.87
CA ALA A 172 -2.10 6.37 20.83
C ALA A 172 -1.74 4.92 21.17
N GLN A 173 -1.32 4.12 20.18
CA GLN A 173 -0.84 2.75 20.44
C GLN A 173 0.45 2.70 21.26
N VAL A 174 1.37 3.65 21.07
CA VAL A 174 2.57 3.79 21.91
C VAL A 174 2.17 4.10 23.34
N ALA A 175 1.28 5.06 23.56
CA ALA A 175 0.78 5.40 24.89
C ALA A 175 0.07 4.22 25.58
N ALA A 176 -0.61 3.37 24.80
CA ALA A 176 -1.27 2.16 25.28
C ALA A 176 -0.34 0.93 25.43
N GLY A 177 0.96 1.06 25.10
CA GLY A 177 1.92 -0.05 25.15
C GLY A 177 1.73 -1.13 24.07
N ALA A 178 0.88 -0.87 23.07
CA ALA A 178 0.62 -1.79 21.95
C ALA A 178 1.61 -1.62 20.79
N PHE A 179 2.29 -0.46 20.73
CA PHE A 179 3.33 -0.19 19.74
C PHE A 179 4.59 0.32 20.43
N ARG A 180 5.76 -0.11 19.95
CA ARG A 180 7.03 0.32 20.55
C ARG A 180 7.38 1.75 20.14
N GLU A 181 7.74 2.55 21.13
CA GLU A 181 8.13 3.95 20.93
C GLU A 181 9.39 4.08 20.04
N ASP A 182 10.39 3.22 20.27
CA ASP A 182 11.64 3.20 19.49
C ASP A 182 11.40 2.89 18.01
N LEU A 183 10.52 1.93 17.71
CA LEU A 183 10.10 1.61 16.36
C LEU A 183 9.32 2.75 15.71
N TYR A 184 8.42 3.42 16.47
CA TYR A 184 7.67 4.56 15.96
C TYR A 184 8.61 5.64 15.43
N TYR A 185 9.60 6.06 16.22
CA TYR A 185 10.55 7.08 15.78
C TYR A 185 11.46 6.61 14.64
N ARG A 186 11.76 5.31 14.55
CA ARG A 186 12.54 4.75 13.43
C ARG A 186 11.75 4.72 12.12
N LEU A 187 10.43 4.54 12.18
CA LEU A 187 9.55 4.55 11.01
C LEU A 187 9.13 5.97 10.60
N ALA A 188 8.84 6.83 11.58
CA ALA A 188 8.29 8.17 11.37
C ALA A 188 9.38 9.23 11.15
N VAL A 189 10.45 8.91 10.42
CA VAL A 189 11.47 9.90 10.04
C VAL A 189 10.86 10.95 9.10
N ILE A 190 10.06 10.49 8.14
CA ILE A 190 9.16 11.35 7.37
C ILE A 190 7.76 10.77 7.50
N THR A 191 6.80 11.62 7.85
CA THR A 191 5.39 11.27 7.86
C THR A 191 4.69 11.95 6.69
N LEU A 192 3.94 11.19 5.91
CA LEU A 192 3.11 11.69 4.83
C LEU A 192 1.68 11.22 5.06
N GLU A 193 0.74 12.14 5.10
CA GLU A 193 -0.67 11.84 5.31
C GLU A 193 -1.43 11.84 3.98
N MET A 194 -2.14 10.75 3.69
CA MET A 194 -3.03 10.66 2.55
C MET A 194 -4.41 11.19 2.93
N PRO A 195 -4.90 12.25 2.27
CA PRO A 195 -6.19 12.84 2.61
C PRO A 195 -7.33 11.87 2.26
N PRO A 196 -8.36 11.77 3.12
CA PRO A 196 -9.56 11.04 2.79
C PRO A 196 -10.31 11.72 1.64
N LEU A 197 -11.13 10.96 0.92
CA LEU A 197 -11.77 11.40 -0.32
C LEU A 197 -12.70 12.60 -0.09
N ARG A 198 -13.37 12.67 1.08
CA ARG A 198 -14.18 13.83 1.50
C ARG A 198 -13.43 15.15 1.61
N GLU A 199 -12.10 15.13 1.78
CA GLU A 199 -11.25 16.33 1.81
C GLU A 199 -10.70 16.72 0.43
N ARG A 200 -10.98 15.92 -0.59
CA ARG A 200 -10.54 16.13 -1.97
C ARG A 200 -11.65 15.83 -2.98
N ARG A 201 -12.86 16.33 -2.71
CA ARG A 201 -14.06 16.08 -3.53
C ARG A 201 -13.90 16.51 -4.99
N ASP A 202 -13.15 17.57 -5.24
CA ASP A 202 -12.83 18.06 -6.59
C ASP A 202 -12.08 17.03 -7.45
N ASP A 203 -11.44 16.03 -6.82
CA ASP A 203 -10.74 14.95 -7.53
C ASP A 203 -11.69 13.81 -7.96
N ILE A 204 -12.91 13.74 -7.40
CA ILE A 204 -13.86 12.64 -7.63
C ILE A 204 -14.22 12.49 -9.11
N PRO A 205 -14.52 13.56 -9.88
CA PRO A 205 -14.86 13.39 -11.30
C PRO A 205 -13.74 12.78 -12.13
N ALA A 206 -12.50 13.22 -11.91
CA ALA A 206 -11.33 12.68 -12.60
C ALA A 206 -11.05 11.23 -12.17
N LEU A 207 -11.17 10.93 -10.87
CA LEU A 207 -11.03 9.58 -10.33
C LEU A 207 -12.09 8.64 -10.90
N ALA A 208 -13.36 9.05 -10.95
CA ALA A 208 -14.46 8.21 -11.42
C ALA A 208 -14.26 7.79 -12.88
N ARG A 209 -13.94 8.74 -13.76
CA ARG A 209 -13.65 8.46 -15.17
C ARG A 209 -12.46 7.53 -15.33
N PHE A 210 -11.40 7.72 -14.55
CA PHE A 210 -10.24 6.84 -14.58
C PHE A 210 -10.58 5.41 -14.10
N LEU A 211 -11.32 5.29 -13.00
CA LEU A 211 -11.70 3.98 -12.45
C LEU A 211 -12.60 3.21 -13.41
N LEU A 212 -13.55 3.88 -14.09
CA LEU A 212 -14.38 3.27 -15.12
C LEU A 212 -13.55 2.81 -16.32
N ALA A 213 -12.63 3.64 -16.82
CA ALA A 213 -11.71 3.24 -17.90
C ALA A 213 -10.86 2.02 -17.49
N ARG A 214 -10.35 2.00 -16.26
CA ARG A 214 -9.60 0.87 -15.71
C ARG A 214 -10.44 -0.39 -15.57
N ASN A 215 -11.70 -0.28 -15.15
CA ASN A 215 -12.62 -1.40 -15.12
C ASN A 215 -12.74 -2.06 -16.50
N ALA A 216 -12.85 -1.26 -17.58
CA ALA A 216 -12.91 -1.77 -18.93
C ALA A 216 -11.65 -2.58 -19.32
N GLU A 217 -10.46 -2.09 -18.95
CA GLU A 217 -9.18 -2.79 -19.19
C GLU A 217 -9.08 -4.12 -18.43
N GLU A 218 -9.69 -4.18 -17.23
CA GLU A 218 -9.71 -5.36 -16.36
C GLU A 218 -10.86 -6.33 -16.69
N GLY A 219 -11.68 -6.03 -17.72
CA GLY A 219 -12.83 -6.84 -18.12
C GLY A 219 -14.00 -6.78 -17.13
N LEU A 220 -14.03 -5.75 -16.28
CA LEU A 220 -15.13 -5.44 -15.37
C LEU A 220 -16.20 -4.58 -16.05
N PRO A 221 -17.43 -4.53 -15.50
CA PRO A 221 -18.44 -3.59 -15.97
C PRO A 221 -17.91 -2.16 -16.01
N SER A 222 -18.07 -1.54 -17.19
CA SER A 222 -17.67 -0.16 -17.47
C SER A 222 -18.76 0.53 -18.29
N ALA A 223 -18.92 1.81 -18.03
CA ALA A 223 -19.88 2.69 -18.68
C ALA A 223 -19.30 4.11 -18.70
N GLU A 224 -19.86 4.98 -19.55
CA GLU A 224 -19.70 6.42 -19.37
C GLU A 224 -20.49 6.87 -18.14
N ILE A 225 -20.25 8.08 -17.65
CA ILE A 225 -20.95 8.65 -16.51
C ILE A 225 -21.33 10.09 -16.84
N ASP A 226 -22.59 10.46 -16.59
CA ASP A 226 -23.07 11.81 -16.84
C ASP A 226 -22.68 12.80 -15.72
N ASP A 227 -22.79 14.09 -16.02
CA ASP A 227 -22.36 15.14 -15.10
C ASP A 227 -23.25 15.22 -13.83
N GLU A 228 -24.51 14.80 -13.91
CA GLU A 228 -25.42 14.74 -12.75
C GLU A 228 -24.98 13.65 -11.76
N ALA A 229 -24.68 12.44 -12.26
CA ALA A 229 -24.13 11.36 -11.45
C ALA A 229 -22.78 11.75 -10.83
N LEU A 230 -21.90 12.43 -11.59
CA LEU A 230 -20.63 12.94 -11.07
C LEU A 230 -20.83 13.94 -9.93
N ALA A 231 -21.79 14.85 -10.04
CA ALA A 231 -22.13 15.78 -8.97
C ALA A 231 -22.62 15.05 -7.71
N VAL A 232 -23.50 14.06 -7.87
CA VAL A 232 -23.98 13.22 -6.75
C VAL A 232 -22.83 12.48 -6.08
N LEU A 233 -21.89 11.91 -6.84
CA LEU A 233 -20.72 11.25 -6.27
C LEU A 233 -19.83 12.23 -5.49
N ALA A 234 -19.70 13.48 -5.96
CA ALA A 234 -18.86 14.50 -5.31
C ALA A 234 -19.40 14.96 -3.94
N GLU A 235 -20.71 14.87 -3.74
CA GLU A 235 -21.38 15.27 -2.50
C GLU A 235 -21.33 14.21 -1.38
N ARG A 236 -20.89 12.99 -1.67
CA ARG A 236 -20.77 11.90 -0.68
C ARG A 236 -19.46 11.93 0.10
N ASP A 237 -19.50 11.36 1.30
CA ASP A 237 -18.35 11.35 2.23
C ASP A 237 -17.32 10.24 1.98
N TRP A 238 -17.73 9.13 1.34
CA TRP A 238 -16.86 8.00 1.00
C TRP A 238 -15.99 7.49 2.16
N PRO A 239 -16.57 6.93 3.24
CA PRO A 239 -15.80 6.36 4.36
C PRO A 239 -14.82 5.25 3.95
N GLY A 240 -15.10 4.51 2.88
CA GLY A 240 -14.18 3.54 2.27
C GLY A 240 -13.30 4.12 1.16
N ASN A 241 -13.33 5.45 0.99
CA ASN A 241 -12.48 6.23 0.09
C ASN A 241 -12.54 5.73 -1.37
N ILE A 242 -11.39 5.62 -2.05
CA ILE A 242 -11.33 5.22 -3.46
C ILE A 242 -11.85 3.78 -3.65
N ARG A 243 -11.66 2.91 -2.65
CA ARG A 243 -12.13 1.52 -2.74
C ARG A 243 -13.66 1.45 -2.80
N GLU A 244 -14.33 2.24 -1.97
CA GLU A 244 -15.79 2.33 -1.98
C GLU A 244 -16.30 2.99 -3.26
N LEU A 245 -15.64 4.08 -3.71
CA LEU A 245 -15.96 4.73 -4.99
C LEU A 245 -15.85 3.75 -6.17
N GLN A 246 -14.79 2.94 -6.22
CA GLN A 246 -14.62 1.94 -7.27
C GLN A 246 -15.72 0.87 -7.24
N ASN A 247 -16.11 0.41 -6.05
CA ASN A 247 -17.20 -0.55 -5.89
C ASN A 247 -18.54 0.03 -6.35
N GLU A 248 -18.82 1.29 -5.98
CA GLU A 248 -20.02 2.02 -6.44
C GLU A 248 -20.07 2.08 -7.97
N LEU A 249 -18.99 2.56 -8.59
CA LEU A 249 -18.90 2.73 -10.04
C LEU A 249 -19.04 1.40 -10.78
N THR A 250 -18.42 0.34 -10.27
CA THR A 250 -18.53 -1.00 -10.84
C THR A 250 -19.95 -1.52 -10.76
N ARG A 251 -20.64 -1.30 -9.63
CA ARG A 251 -22.04 -1.69 -9.46
C ARG A 251 -22.95 -0.87 -10.37
N ALA A 252 -22.81 0.46 -10.39
CA ALA A 252 -23.60 1.35 -11.23
C ALA A 252 -23.42 1.03 -12.72
N ALA A 253 -22.19 0.76 -13.16
CA ALA A 253 -21.89 0.33 -14.53
C ALA A 253 -22.60 -0.98 -14.92
N ALA A 254 -22.83 -1.89 -13.97
CA ALA A 254 -23.55 -3.14 -14.23
C ALA A 254 -25.07 -2.94 -14.41
N PHE A 255 -25.64 -1.87 -13.85
CA PHE A 255 -27.06 -1.50 -13.99
C PHE A 255 -27.32 -0.44 -15.07
N ALA A 256 -26.27 0.24 -15.53
CA ALA A 256 -26.36 1.35 -16.48
C ALA A 256 -27.04 0.94 -17.79
N THR A 257 -28.20 1.54 -18.05
CA THR A 257 -28.92 1.34 -19.32
C THR A 257 -28.39 2.28 -20.38
N GLY A 258 -28.03 1.73 -21.55
CA GLY A 258 -27.47 2.50 -22.66
C GLY A 258 -26.00 2.89 -22.48
N GLY A 259 -25.28 2.23 -21.56
CA GLY A 259 -23.84 2.44 -21.38
C GLY A 259 -23.45 3.75 -20.70
N VAL A 260 -24.41 4.44 -20.07
CA VAL A 260 -24.19 5.68 -19.31
C VAL A 260 -24.78 5.53 -17.91
N ILE A 261 -23.95 5.69 -16.89
CA ILE A 261 -24.34 5.78 -15.48
C ILE A 261 -25.02 7.13 -15.26
N ARG A 262 -26.22 7.09 -14.72
CA ARG A 262 -26.99 8.25 -14.28
C ARG A 262 -27.12 8.25 -12.76
N ALA A 263 -27.57 9.38 -12.20
CA ALA A 263 -27.78 9.52 -10.75
C ALA A 263 -28.69 8.42 -10.16
N ALA A 264 -29.67 7.93 -10.93
CA ALA A 264 -30.57 6.85 -10.52
C ALA A 264 -29.91 5.46 -10.43
N ASP A 265 -28.74 5.27 -11.02
CA ASP A 265 -27.97 4.01 -10.97
C ASP A 265 -27.04 3.94 -9.74
N LEU A 266 -26.90 5.06 -9.00
CA LEU A 266 -26.13 5.17 -7.77
C LEU A 266 -27.00 4.72 -6.57
N SER A 267 -26.39 4.05 -5.58
CA SER A 267 -27.09 3.56 -4.37
C SER A 267 -27.24 4.63 -3.31
#